data_AF-A0A534DNB8-F1
#
_entry.id   AF-A0A534DNB8-F1
#
_cell.length_a   1.000
_cell.length_b   1.000
_cell.length_c   1.000
_cell.angle_alpha   90.00
_cell.angle_beta   90.00
_cell.angle_gamma   90.00
#
_symmetry.space_group_name_H-M   'P 1'
#
loop_
_entity.id
_entity.type
_entity.pdbx_description
1 polymer ?
#
loop_
_entity_poly.entity_id
_entity_poly.type
_entity_poly.pdbx_seq_one_letter_code
_entity_poly.pdbx_strand_id
1 'polypeptide(L)'
;MRSEHTIRPSEALQHVRYEIRGRLARRAHELERQGYEIISLNIGNPRAFGLRTPETMRLAMIESLADAEGYCHQKGIFPAREAVVMQQQARGVTGVTAEEVFIGNGVSELIDLTLRALL
;
A
#
# COMPACT_ATOMS: atom_id res chain seq x y z
N MET A 1 -13.74 -15.07 -41.30
CA MET A 1 -13.05 -15.56 -40.09
C MET A 1 -12.17 -14.45 -39.56
N ARG A 2 -12.56 -13.76 -38.48
CA ARG A 2 -11.67 -12.82 -37.79
C ARG A 2 -10.71 -13.66 -36.94
N SER A 3 -9.42 -13.53 -37.21
CA SER A 3 -8.36 -14.10 -36.37
C SER A 3 -8.49 -13.49 -34.97
N GLU A 4 -8.80 -14.31 -33.97
CA GLU A 4 -8.71 -13.92 -32.56
C GLU A 4 -7.22 -13.76 -32.20
N HIS A 5 -6.73 -12.53 -32.25
CA HIS A 5 -5.38 -12.23 -31.76
C HIS A 5 -5.37 -12.35 -30.23
N THR A 6 -4.77 -13.43 -29.74
CA THR A 6 -4.57 -13.64 -28.30
C THR A 6 -3.47 -12.70 -27.80
N ILE A 7 -3.80 -11.79 -26.88
CA ILE A 7 -2.83 -10.94 -26.20
C ILE A 7 -2.13 -11.79 -25.13
N ARG A 8 -0.82 -12.00 -25.29
CA ARG A 8 -0.01 -12.74 -24.32
C ARG A 8 0.50 -11.81 -23.21
N PRO A 9 0.49 -12.24 -21.93
CA PRO A 9 1.10 -11.47 -20.86
C PRO A 9 2.62 -11.43 -21.02
N SER A 10 3.25 -10.39 -20.46
CA SER A 10 4.71 -10.26 -20.42
C SER A 10 5.37 -11.45 -19.73
N GLU A 11 6.52 -11.89 -20.25
CA GLU A 11 7.31 -12.97 -19.65
C GLU A 11 7.74 -12.65 -18.21
N ALA A 12 7.94 -11.36 -17.89
CA ALA A 12 8.27 -10.90 -16.55
C ALA A 12 7.22 -11.29 -15.48
N LEU A 13 5.98 -11.59 -15.89
CA LEU A 13 4.91 -11.98 -14.98
C LEU A 13 4.80 -13.49 -14.77
N GLN A 14 5.55 -14.33 -15.50
CA GLN A 14 5.36 -15.79 -15.48
C GLN A 14 5.52 -16.42 -14.09
N HIS A 15 6.36 -15.83 -13.25
CA HIS A 15 6.66 -16.33 -11.91
C HIS A 15 6.08 -15.48 -10.77
N VAL A 16 5.34 -14.42 -11.10
CA VAL A 16 4.71 -13.56 -10.09
C VAL A 16 3.47 -14.26 -9.52
N ARG A 17 3.45 -14.53 -8.21
CA ARG A 17 2.30 -15.09 -7.51
C ARG A 17 1.85 -14.19 -6.35
N TYR A 18 0.55 -13.92 -6.29
CA TYR A 18 -0.07 -13.16 -5.21
C TYR A 18 -1.25 -13.95 -4.62
N GLU A 19 -0.91 -14.92 -3.77
CA GLU A 19 -1.87 -15.93 -3.29
C GLU A 19 -2.92 -15.39 -2.31
N ILE A 20 -2.67 -14.23 -1.69
CA ILE A 20 -3.62 -13.58 -0.76
C ILE A 20 -4.99 -13.34 -1.42
N ARG A 21 -5.02 -13.09 -2.74
CA ARG A 21 -6.25 -12.94 -3.54
C ARG A 21 -6.41 -14.05 -4.59
N GLY A 22 -5.78 -15.20 -4.34
CA GLY A 22 -5.71 -16.32 -5.27
C GLY A 22 -6.97 -17.19 -5.31
N ARG A 23 -6.80 -18.47 -5.63
CA ARG A 23 -7.90 -19.45 -5.73
C ARG A 23 -8.67 -19.60 -4.42
N LEU A 24 -7.97 -19.60 -3.28
CA LEU A 24 -8.59 -19.74 -1.97
C LEU A 24 -9.53 -18.56 -1.65
N ALA A 25 -9.09 -17.32 -1.92
CA ALA A 25 -9.91 -16.13 -1.72
C ALA A 25 -11.18 -16.14 -2.58
N ARG A 26 -11.08 -16.61 -3.84
CA ARG A 26 -12.25 -16.80 -4.71
C ARG A 26 -13.23 -17.83 -4.14
N ARG A 27 -12.72 -18.96 -3.66
CA ARG A 27 -13.56 -19.99 -3.04
C ARG A 27 -14.25 -19.49 -1.77
N ALA A 28 -13.54 -18.75 -0.93
CA ALA A 28 -14.12 -18.09 0.25
C ALA A 28 -15.29 -17.18 -0.15
N HIS A 29 -15.08 -16.35 -1.18
CA HIS A 29 -16.14 -15.45 -1.68
C HIS A 29 -17.34 -16.18 -2.29
N GLU A 30 -17.13 -17.31 -2.96
CA GLU A 30 -18.23 -18.17 -3.43
C GLU A 30 -19.07 -18.70 -2.26
N LEU A 31 -18.44 -19.13 -1.17
CA LEU A 31 -19.12 -19.60 0.02
C LEU A 31 -19.89 -18.47 0.72
N GLU A 32 -19.31 -17.29 0.84
CA GLU A 32 -20.03 -16.10 1.34
C GLU A 32 -21.30 -15.82 0.52
N ARG A 33 -21.21 -15.89 -0.81
CA ARG A 33 -22.36 -15.70 -1.71
C ARG A 33 -23.43 -16.78 -1.59
N GLN A 34 -23.07 -17.96 -1.11
CA GLN A 34 -24.00 -19.05 -0.80
C GLN A 34 -24.64 -18.89 0.59
N GLY A 35 -24.28 -17.84 1.34
CA GLY A 35 -24.80 -17.55 2.67
C GLY A 35 -24.00 -18.15 3.82
N TYR A 36 -22.84 -18.76 3.55
CA TYR A 36 -21.95 -19.21 4.61
C TYR A 36 -21.24 -18.02 5.25
N GLU A 37 -21.15 -18.03 6.58
CA GLU A 37 -20.28 -17.11 7.31
C GLU A 37 -18.83 -17.55 7.16
N ILE A 38 -17.97 -16.64 6.68
CA ILE A 38 -16.53 -16.86 6.55
C ILE A 38 -15.78 -15.91 7.47
N ILE A 39 -15.01 -16.47 8.39
CA ILE A 39 -14.11 -15.70 9.26
C ILE A 39 -12.77 -15.51 8.54
N SER A 40 -12.52 -14.32 8.02
CA SER A 40 -11.27 -13.99 7.35
C SER A 40 -10.15 -13.76 8.35
N LEU A 41 -9.18 -14.67 8.42
CA LEU A 41 -7.96 -14.56 9.24
C LEU A 41 -6.69 -14.41 8.39
N ASN A 42 -6.85 -14.26 7.07
CA ASN A 42 -5.75 -14.27 6.10
C ASN A 42 -5.22 -12.87 5.74
N ILE A 43 -5.93 -11.80 6.10
CA ILE A 43 -5.55 -10.41 5.78
C ILE A 43 -5.35 -9.64 7.07
N GLY A 44 -4.17 -9.03 7.23
CA GLY A 44 -3.88 -8.07 8.28
C GLY A 44 -4.55 -6.71 8.00
N ASN A 45 -5.87 -6.66 7.93
CA ASN A 45 -6.65 -5.42 7.80
C ASN A 45 -7.25 -5.05 9.16
N PRO A 46 -6.62 -4.17 9.95
CA PRO A 46 -7.07 -3.82 11.30
C PRO A 46 -8.53 -3.38 11.36
N ARG A 47 -9.01 -2.67 10.32
CA ARG A 47 -10.37 -2.13 10.30
C ARG A 47 -11.45 -3.20 10.31
N ALA A 48 -11.19 -4.35 9.67
CA ALA A 48 -12.09 -5.51 9.66
C ALA A 48 -12.28 -6.11 11.07
N PHE A 49 -11.34 -5.87 11.97
CA PHE A 49 -11.35 -6.34 13.36
C PHE A 49 -11.68 -5.22 14.37
N GLY A 50 -12.34 -4.15 13.91
CA GLY A 50 -12.80 -3.06 14.79
C GLY A 50 -11.72 -2.06 15.20
N LEU A 51 -10.46 -2.24 14.81
CA LEU A 51 -9.41 -1.26 15.07
C LEU A 51 -9.63 -0.01 14.20
N ARG A 52 -9.52 1.17 14.83
CA ARG A 52 -9.76 2.46 14.20
C ARG A 52 -8.48 3.29 14.20
N THR A 53 -8.32 4.11 13.16
CA THR A 53 -7.35 5.19 13.18
C THR A 53 -7.60 6.08 14.40
N PRO A 54 -6.55 6.47 15.16
CA PRO A 54 -6.67 7.40 16.28
C PRO A 54 -7.39 8.70 15.88
N GLU A 55 -8.18 9.25 16.79
CA GLU A 55 -8.99 10.45 16.52
C GLU A 55 -8.14 11.65 16.13
N THR A 56 -7.02 11.87 16.83
CA THR A 56 -6.06 12.95 16.54
C THR A 56 -5.57 12.92 15.10
N MET A 57 -5.24 11.74 14.58
CA MET A 57 -4.81 11.57 13.18
C MET A 57 -5.96 11.84 12.21
N ARG A 58 -7.19 11.42 12.58
CA ARG A 58 -8.37 11.63 11.75
C ARG A 58 -8.74 13.12 11.64
N LEU A 59 -8.61 13.88 12.73
CA LEU A 59 -8.81 15.33 12.75
C LEU A 59 -7.75 16.05 11.92
N ALA A 60 -6.47 15.70 12.09
CA ALA A 60 -5.38 16.28 11.30
C ALA A 60 -5.60 16.10 9.79
N MET A 61 -6.08 14.92 9.36
CA MET A 61 -6.44 14.69 7.95
C MET A 61 -7.60 15.57 7.47
N ILE A 62 -8.63 15.77 8.29
CA ILE A 62 -9.79 16.62 7.95
C ILE A 62 -9.35 18.08 7.82
N GLU A 63 -8.57 18.57 8.79
CA GLU A 63 -8.07 19.94 8.82
C GLU A 63 -7.16 20.24 7.63
N SER A 64 -6.31 19.29 7.24
CA SER A 64 -5.37 19.44 6.13
C SER A 64 -6.00 19.21 4.74
N LEU A 65 -7.25 18.78 4.66
CA LEU A 65 -7.86 18.34 3.40
C LEU A 65 -7.94 19.47 2.35
N ALA A 66 -8.25 20.69 2.78
CA ALA A 66 -8.35 21.84 1.89
C ALA A 66 -7.01 22.21 1.24
N ASP A 67 -5.90 22.00 1.95
CA ASP A 67 -4.54 22.30 1.45
C ASP A 67 -3.95 21.14 0.62
N ALA A 68 -4.65 20.00 0.52
CA ALA A 68 -4.15 18.76 -0.09
C ALA A 68 -4.69 18.48 -1.50
N GLU A 69 -5.35 19.44 -2.14
CA GLU A 69 -5.93 19.25 -3.48
C GLU A 69 -4.87 19.18 -4.60
N GLY A 70 -3.75 19.88 -4.41
CA GLY A 70 -2.68 19.99 -5.40
C GLY A 70 -1.63 18.89 -5.30
N TYR A 71 -0.85 18.75 -6.37
CA TYR A 71 0.37 17.93 -6.32
C TYR A 71 1.36 18.49 -5.31
N CYS A 72 1.98 17.60 -4.54
CA CYS A 72 3.10 17.94 -3.67
C CYS A 72 4.44 17.63 -4.37
N HIS A 73 5.54 17.87 -3.66
CA HIS A 73 6.86 17.46 -4.11
C HIS A 73 6.92 15.94 -4.37
N GLN A 74 7.68 15.50 -5.38
CA GLN A 74 7.73 14.10 -5.82
C GLN A 74 8.18 13.08 -4.74
N LYS A 75 8.87 13.54 -3.68
CA LYS A 75 9.26 12.71 -2.52
C LYS A 75 8.22 12.71 -1.39
N GLY A 76 7.15 13.49 -1.52
CA GLY A 76 6.17 13.80 -0.47
C GLY A 76 6.40 15.16 0.20
N ILE A 77 5.41 15.60 0.98
CA ILE A 77 5.43 16.86 1.72
C ILE A 77 6.58 16.89 2.74
N PHE A 78 7.22 18.05 2.89
CA PHE A 78 8.35 18.21 3.81
C PHE A 78 8.04 17.83 5.27
N PRO A 79 6.90 18.26 5.87
CA PRO A 79 6.59 17.90 7.26
C PRO A 79 6.52 16.39 7.52
N ALA A 80 6.00 15.62 6.56
CA ALA A 80 5.94 14.16 6.68
C ALA A 80 7.33 13.53 6.58
N ARG A 81 8.19 14.01 5.67
CA ARG A 81 9.56 13.53 5.53
C ARG A 81 10.40 13.85 6.77
N GLU A 82 10.27 15.05 7.31
CA GLU A 82 10.94 15.47 8.54
C GLU A 82 10.49 14.63 9.74
N ALA A 83 9.18 14.38 9.90
CA ALA A 83 8.66 13.53 10.97
C ALA A 83 9.21 12.10 10.91
N VAL A 84 9.39 11.54 9.72
CA VAL A 84 10.04 10.22 9.53
C VAL A 84 11.49 10.28 9.99
N VAL A 85 12.26 11.30 9.59
CA VAL A 85 13.65 11.47 10.02
C VAL A 85 13.76 11.54 11.54
N MET A 86 12.95 12.38 12.18
CA MET A 86 12.93 12.50 13.65
C MET A 86 12.63 11.16 14.33
N GLN A 87 11.66 10.41 13.81
CA GLN A 87 11.33 9.09 14.32
C GLN A 87 12.49 8.09 14.17
N GLN A 88 13.17 8.07 13.01
CA GLN A 88 14.28 7.14 12.79
C GLN A 88 15.53 7.52 13.58
N GLN A 89 15.80 8.81 13.74
CA GLN A 89 16.88 9.30 14.62
C GLN A 89 16.65 8.87 16.07
N ALA A 90 15.42 8.98 16.58
CA ALA A 90 15.06 8.48 17.91
C ALA A 90 15.22 6.95 18.05
N ARG A 91 15.31 6.22 16.94
CA ARG A 91 15.57 4.77 16.88
C ARG A 91 17.03 4.42 16.60
N GLY A 92 17.92 5.41 16.55
CA GLY A 92 19.36 5.22 16.36
C GLY A 92 19.86 5.34 14.92
N VAL A 93 19.01 5.69 13.96
CA VAL A 93 19.44 5.95 12.57
C VAL A 93 19.98 7.38 12.47
N THR A 94 21.30 7.52 12.45
CA THR A 94 21.97 8.83 12.37
C THR A 94 22.39 9.18 10.94
N GLY A 95 22.50 10.48 10.64
CA GLY A 95 23.02 10.96 9.35
C GLY A 95 22.01 10.97 8.20
N VAL A 96 20.74 10.64 8.47
CA VAL A 96 19.64 10.77 7.50
C VAL A 96 18.98 12.13 7.62
N THR A 97 18.61 12.70 6.48
CA THR A 97 17.89 13.96 6.34
C THR A 97 16.57 13.72 5.59
N ALA A 98 15.75 14.77 5.46
CA ALA A 98 14.50 14.68 4.72
C ALA A 98 14.73 14.36 3.23
N GLU A 99 15.94 14.58 2.70
CA GLU A 99 16.24 14.31 1.30
C GLU A 99 16.38 12.82 0.97
N GLU A 100 16.66 11.99 1.96
CA GLU A 100 16.71 10.53 1.81
C GLU A 100 15.35 9.84 2.05
N VAL A 101 14.29 10.60 2.37
CA VAL A 101 12.96 10.05 2.68
C VAL A 101 12.00 10.23 1.51
N PHE A 102 11.32 9.13 1.15
CA PHE A 102 10.25 9.10 0.16
C PHE A 102 8.94 8.68 0.84
N ILE A 103 7.88 9.44 0.61
CA ILE A 103 6.51 9.09 1.00
C ILE A 103 5.79 8.56 -0.24
N GLY A 104 5.25 7.34 -0.16
CA GLY A 104 4.53 6.68 -1.24
C GLY A 104 3.13 6.22 -0.83
N ASN A 105 2.42 5.65 -1.79
CA ASN A 105 1.08 5.07 -1.69
C ASN A 105 1.13 3.71 -0.98
N GLY A 106 1.51 3.75 0.30
CA GLY A 106 1.82 2.56 1.09
C GLY A 106 3.15 1.92 0.69
N VAL A 107 3.62 1.00 1.54
CA VAL A 107 4.94 0.37 1.37
C VAL A 107 5.03 -0.49 0.11
N SER A 108 3.90 -1.00 -0.39
CA SER A 108 3.86 -1.84 -1.59
C SER A 108 4.38 -1.12 -2.85
N GLU A 109 4.06 0.17 -3.02
CA GLU A 109 4.60 0.95 -4.14
C GLU A 109 6.12 1.16 -4.00
N LEU A 110 6.57 1.49 -2.79
CA LEU A 110 7.99 1.77 -2.54
C LEU A 110 8.87 0.52 -2.69
N ILE A 111 8.36 -0.67 -2.36
CA ILE A 111 9.04 -1.95 -2.63
C ILE A 111 9.24 -2.13 -4.14
N ASP A 112 8.18 -1.93 -4.94
CA ASP A 112 8.26 -2.07 -6.40
C ASP A 112 9.25 -1.06 -7.00
N LEU A 113 9.19 0.21 -6.59
CA LEU A 113 10.12 1.25 -7.03
C LEU A 113 11.58 0.89 -6.69
N THR A 114 11.82 0.42 -5.47
CA THR A 114 13.16 0.07 -4.99
C THR A 114 13.73 -1.12 -5.75
N LEU A 115 12.94 -2.18 -5.95
CA LEU A 115 13.39 -3.37 -6.67
C LEU A 115 13.65 -3.09 -8.14
N ARG A 116 12.80 -2.29 -8.81
CA ARG A 116 13.00 -1.90 -10.22
C ARG A 116 14.18 -0.97 -10.44
N ALA A 117 14.51 -0.13 -9.45
CA ALA A 117 15.69 0.74 -9.55
C ALA A 117 17.00 -0.04 -9.33
N LEU A 118 16.93 -1.18 -8.65
CA LEU A 118 18.08 -1.99 -8.27
C LEU A 118 18.39 -3.13 -9.25
N LEU A 119 17.36 -3.80 -9.78
CA LEU A 119 17.43 -5.01 -10.62
C LEU A 119 17.16 -4.69 -12.09
#